data_AF-A0A644SMW0-F1
#
_entry.id   AF-A0A644SMW0-F1
#
_cell.length_a   1.000
_cell.length_b   1.000
_cell.length_c   1.000
_cell.angle_alpha   90.00
_cell.angle_beta   90.00
_cell.angle_gamma   90.00
#
_symmetry.space_group_name_H-M   'P 1'
#
loop_
_entity.id
_entity.type
_entity.pdbx_description
1 polymer ?
#
loop_
_entity_poly.entity_id
_entity_poly.type
_entity_poly.pdbx_seq_one_letter_code
_entity_poly.pdbx_strand_id
1 'polypeptide(L)'
;MKKTNPTISYDEFYNLVKPITQFKSVKGNVYSVISVEDSIITFQRESTQKRWKMNLKDVHKAYQEIKDFKTIHFKPYLPRTQSPALGLLIKMGLVK
;
A
#
# COMPACT_ATOMS: atom_id res chain seq x y z
N MET A 1 -8.05 -6.81 -11.55
CA MET A 1 -8.09 -6.27 -10.19
C MET A 1 -9.12 -5.13 -10.14
N LYS A 2 -10.13 -5.25 -9.29
CA LYS A 2 -11.22 -4.28 -9.07
C LYS A 2 -11.19 -3.77 -7.63
N LYS A 3 -11.76 -2.58 -7.40
CA LYS A 3 -11.97 -2.02 -6.05
C LYS A 3 -13.08 -2.78 -5.34
N THR A 4 -12.92 -2.99 -4.04
CA THR A 4 -13.96 -3.59 -3.20
C THR A 4 -14.73 -2.54 -2.40
N ASN A 5 -14.11 -1.41 -2.04
CA ASN A 5 -14.76 -0.29 -1.38
C ASN A 5 -14.29 1.06 -1.98
N PRO A 6 -14.91 1.54 -3.07
CA PRO A 6 -14.42 2.70 -3.82
C PRO A 6 -14.56 4.03 -3.05
N THR A 7 -15.40 4.10 -2.02
CA THR A 7 -15.74 5.31 -1.28
C THR A 7 -15.13 5.35 0.13
N ILE A 8 -14.20 4.43 0.44
CA ILE A 8 -13.52 4.38 1.74
C ILE A 8 -12.90 5.75 2.08
N SER A 9 -13.19 6.25 3.27
CA SER A 9 -12.57 7.48 3.79
C SER A 9 -11.09 7.23 4.11
N TYR A 10 -10.32 8.31 4.25
CA TYR A 10 -8.91 8.17 4.65
C TYR A 10 -8.77 7.57 6.05
N ASP A 11 -9.65 7.93 6.99
CA ASP A 11 -9.58 7.44 8.37
C ASP A 11 -9.86 5.93 8.44
N GLU A 12 -10.87 5.45 7.72
CA GLU A 12 -11.13 4.01 7.58
C GLU A 12 -9.94 3.30 6.92
N PHE A 13 -9.40 3.87 5.84
CA PHE A 13 -8.22 3.34 5.18
C PHE A 13 -7.04 3.23 6.15
N TYR A 14 -6.77 4.27 6.92
CA TYR A 14 -5.68 4.32 7.89
C TYR A 14 -5.88 3.30 9.02
N ASN A 15 -7.12 3.13 9.49
CA ASN A 15 -7.47 2.12 10.49
C ASN A 15 -7.31 0.68 9.98
N LEU A 16 -7.49 0.43 8.67
CA LEU A 16 -7.18 -0.87 8.06
C LEU A 16 -5.68 -1.15 7.99
N VAL A 17 -4.86 -0.11 7.81
CA VAL A 17 -3.39 -0.26 7.70
C VAL A 17 -2.75 -0.52 9.06
N LYS A 18 -3.21 0.17 10.12
CA LYS A 18 -2.62 0.11 11.46
C LYS A 18 -2.31 -1.29 12.01
N PRO A 19 -3.21 -2.29 11.96
CA PRO A 19 -2.94 -3.62 12.49
C PRO A 19 -2.05 -4.48 11.58
N ILE A 20 -1.67 -4.01 10.39
CA ILE A 20 -0.85 -4.78 9.45
C ILE A 20 0.59 -4.81 9.95
N THR A 21 1.06 -6.00 10.32
CA THR A 21 2.46 -6.25 10.67
C THR A 21 3.30 -6.75 9.49
N GLN A 22 2.65 -7.33 8.48
CA GLN A 22 3.32 -7.89 7.30
C GLN A 22 2.41 -7.88 6.07
N PHE A 23 2.99 -7.66 4.90
CA PHE A 23 2.29 -7.76 3.60
C PHE A 23 3.23 -8.24 2.50
N LYS A 24 2.67 -8.63 1.35
CA LYS A 24 3.42 -9.13 0.19
C LYS A 24 3.11 -8.31 -1.06
N SER A 25 4.10 -8.12 -1.94
CA SER A 25 3.81 -7.58 -3.28
C SER A 25 3.11 -8.63 -4.16
N VAL A 26 2.58 -8.18 -5.30
CA VAL A 26 2.03 -9.06 -6.34
C VAL A 26 3.03 -10.13 -6.80
N LYS A 27 4.34 -9.82 -6.78
CA LYS A 27 5.42 -10.75 -7.15
C LYS A 27 5.93 -11.62 -5.99
N GLY A 28 5.28 -11.58 -4.82
CA GLY A 28 5.61 -12.42 -3.67
C GLY A 28 6.71 -11.87 -2.74
N ASN A 29 7.24 -10.67 -2.98
CA ASN A 29 8.21 -10.07 -2.06
C ASN A 29 7.55 -9.75 -0.73
N VAL A 30 8.14 -10.22 0.37
CA VAL A 30 7.61 -10.03 1.72
C VAL A 30 8.16 -8.75 2.34
N TYR A 31 7.28 -7.99 2.98
CA TYR A 31 7.61 -6.78 3.71
C TYR A 31 7.09 -6.87 5.13
N SER A 32 7.98 -6.66 6.08
CA SER A 32 7.65 -6.48 7.50
C SER A 32 7.43 -5.00 7.79
N VAL A 33 6.32 -4.67 8.45
CA VAL A 33 6.01 -3.30 8.88
C VAL A 33 6.79 -2.98 10.14
N ILE A 34 7.44 -1.82 10.14
CA ILE A 34 8.22 -1.31 11.27
C ILE A 34 7.36 -0.34 12.10
N SER A 35 6.70 0.62 11.43
CA SER A 35 5.85 1.60 12.09
C SER A 35 4.81 2.20 11.14
N VAL A 36 3.72 2.73 11.72
CA VAL A 36 2.66 3.46 11.03
C VAL A 36 2.33 4.71 11.86
N GLU A 37 2.90 5.84 11.49
CA GLU A 37 2.85 7.10 12.25
C GLU A 37 2.72 8.27 11.28
N ASP A 38 1.94 9.30 11.63
CA ASP A 38 1.78 10.53 10.82
C ASP A 38 1.49 10.30 9.33
N SER A 39 0.61 9.35 9.02
CA SER A 39 0.31 8.92 7.63
C SER A 39 1.48 8.25 6.89
N ILE A 40 2.62 8.00 7.53
CA ILE A 40 3.77 7.32 6.95
C ILE A 40 3.81 5.89 7.45
N ILE A 41 3.87 4.94 6.51
CA ILE A 41 4.24 3.57 6.81
C ILE A 41 5.74 3.38 6.54
N THR A 42 6.45 2.87 7.53
CA THR A 42 7.84 2.42 7.39
C THR A 42 7.85 0.89 7.37
N PHE A 43 8.52 0.31 6.39
CA PHE A 43 8.56 -1.14 6.21
C PHE A 43 9.89 -1.59 5.61
N GLN A 44 10.19 -2.87 5.78
CA GLN A 44 11.43 -3.50 5.35
C GLN A 44 11.15 -4.69 4.46
N ARG A 45 11.83 -4.78 3.31
CA ARG A 45 11.80 -5.98 2.49
C ARG A 45 12.68 -7.05 3.13
N GLU A 46 12.11 -8.21 3.45
CA GLU A 46 12.82 -9.27 4.18
C GLU A 46 14.02 -9.83 3.40
N SER A 47 13.88 -10.01 2.09
CA SER A 47 14.94 -10.61 1.27
C SER A 47 16.18 -9.73 1.09
N THR A 48 16.06 -8.41 1.21
CA THR A 48 17.18 -7.47 0.99
C THR A 48 17.50 -6.61 2.21
N GLN A 49 16.71 -6.73 3.28
CA GLN A 49 16.76 -5.89 4.48
C GLN A 49 16.66 -4.38 4.19
N LYS A 50 16.21 -3.99 2.99
CA LYS A 50 16.10 -2.58 2.58
C LYS A 50 14.82 -1.99 3.15
N ARG A 51 14.97 -0.83 3.80
CA ARG A 51 13.88 -0.07 4.39
C ARG A 51 13.33 0.96 3.41
N TRP A 52 12.02 1.15 3.48
CA TRP A 52 11.27 2.06 2.65
C TRP A 52 10.25 2.79 3.49
N LYS A 53 9.87 3.98 3.03
CA LYS A 53 8.77 4.77 3.58
C LYS A 53 7.78 5.05 2.48
N MET A 54 6.50 5.13 2.85
CA MET A 54 5.42 5.44 1.94
C MET A 54 4.37 6.26 2.65
N ASN A 55 3.87 7.31 1.99
CA ASN A 55 2.79 8.13 2.50
C ASN A 55 1.45 7.48 2.15
N LEU A 56 0.67 7.15 3.18
CA LEU A 56 -0.62 6.48 3.08
C LEU A 56 -1.69 7.38 2.46
N LYS A 57 -1.58 8.71 2.56
CA LYS A 57 -2.47 9.64 1.84
C LYS A 57 -2.28 9.51 0.34
N ASP A 58 -1.04 9.36 -0.13
CA ASP A 58 -0.76 9.17 -1.56
C ASP A 58 -1.22 7.79 -2.05
N VAL A 59 -1.14 6.76 -1.20
CA VAL A 59 -1.70 5.43 -1.52
C VAL A 59 -3.22 5.49 -1.60
N HIS A 60 -3.88 6.15 -0.65
CA HIS A 60 -5.34 6.32 -0.64
C HIS A 60 -5.81 7.12 -1.85
N LYS A 61 -5.13 8.24 -2.18
CA LYS A 61 -5.38 9.02 -3.39
C LYS A 61 -5.22 8.17 -4.66
N ALA A 62 -4.12 7.41 -4.77
CA ALA A 62 -3.91 6.49 -5.88
C ALA A 62 -5.04 5.46 -5.97
N TYR A 63 -5.47 4.90 -4.84
CA TYR A 63 -6.60 3.98 -4.79
C TYR A 63 -7.91 4.62 -5.26
N GLN A 64 -8.16 5.89 -4.95
CA GLN A 64 -9.36 6.62 -5.40
C GLN A 64 -9.33 6.93 -6.90
N GLU A 65 -8.20 7.37 -7.43
CA GLU A 65 -8.10 7.87 -8.81
C GLU A 65 -7.83 6.76 -9.85
N ILE A 66 -7.10 5.71 -9.47
CA ILE A 66 -6.77 4.61 -10.39
C ILE A 66 -8.01 3.72 -10.63
N LYS A 67 -8.30 3.45 -11.91
CA LYS A 67 -9.36 2.53 -12.35
C LYS A 67 -8.85 1.11 -12.63
N ASP A 68 -7.67 1.01 -13.24
CA ASP A 68 -6.99 -0.25 -13.55
C ASP A 68 -5.77 -0.44 -12.64
N PHE A 69 -5.83 -1.42 -11.75
CA PHE A 69 -4.80 -1.64 -10.72
C PHE A 69 -3.58 -2.39 -11.26
N LYS A 70 -2.70 -1.66 -11.95
CA LYS A 70 -1.38 -2.11 -12.36
C LYS A 70 -0.30 -1.27 -11.69
N THR A 71 0.81 -1.90 -11.32
CA THR A 71 1.96 -1.24 -10.65
C THR A 71 2.39 0.05 -11.37
N ILE A 72 2.37 0.09 -12.70
CA ILE A 72 2.77 1.27 -13.48
C ILE A 72 1.88 2.49 -13.24
N HIS A 73 0.58 2.30 -12.95
CA HIS A 73 -0.38 3.38 -12.72
C HIS A 73 -0.20 4.06 -11.36
N PHE A 74 0.55 3.46 -10.43
CA PHE A 74 0.90 4.08 -9.15
C PHE A 74 2.07 5.07 -9.27
N LYS A 75 2.83 5.04 -10.38
CA LYS A 75 4.04 5.86 -10.55
C LYS A 75 3.83 7.37 -10.33
N PRO A 76 2.71 8.00 -10.75
CA PRO A 76 2.46 9.42 -10.49
C PRO A 76 2.29 9.78 -9.02
N TYR A 77 1.86 8.82 -8.18
CA TYR A 77 1.57 9.05 -6.77
C TYR A 77 2.71 8.58 -5.87
N LEU A 78 3.39 7.49 -6.26
CA LEU A 78 4.30 6.75 -5.40
C LEU A 78 5.59 6.42 -6.14
N PRO A 79 6.60 7.31 -6.09
CA PRO A 79 7.88 7.03 -6.70
C PRO A 79 8.60 5.93 -5.92
N ARG A 80 8.89 4.82 -6.60
CA ARG A 80 9.68 3.66 -6.13
C ARG A 80 8.98 2.69 -5.17
N THR A 81 7.79 3.01 -4.69
CA THR A 81 6.98 2.14 -3.80
C THR A 81 5.70 1.62 -4.46
N GLN A 82 5.63 1.62 -5.79
CA GLN A 82 4.43 1.19 -6.52
C GLN A 82 4.04 -0.27 -6.24
N SER A 83 5.02 -1.18 -6.26
CA SER A 83 4.79 -2.61 -6.03
C SER A 83 4.36 -2.92 -4.59
N PRO A 84 5.02 -2.37 -3.55
CA PRO A 84 4.52 -2.55 -2.18
C PRO A 84 3.17 -1.87 -1.94
N ALA A 85 2.88 -0.72 -2.56
CA ALA A 85 1.57 -0.07 -2.44
C ALA A 85 0.41 -0.95 -2.93
N LEU A 86 0.55 -1.55 -4.11
CA LEU A 86 -0.45 -2.48 -4.62
C LEU A 86 -0.57 -3.72 -3.74
N GLY A 87 0.55 -4.23 -3.22
CA GLY A 87 0.54 -5.34 -2.26
C GLY A 87 -0.21 -5.02 -0.96
N LEU A 88 -0.03 -3.80 -0.43
CA LEU A 88 -0.72 -3.32 0.76
C LEU A 88 -2.23 -3.24 0.53
N LEU A 89 -2.67 -2.70 -0.62
CA LEU A 89 -4.09 -2.64 -0.99
C LEU A 89 -4.73 -4.03 -1.09
N ILE A 90 -4.01 -5.01 -1.64
CA ILE A 90 -4.46 -6.40 -1.69
C ILE A 90 -4.54 -7.00 -0.28
N LYS A 91 -3.55 -6.76 0.57
CA LYS A 91 -3.53 -7.24 1.98
C LYS A 91 -4.72 -6.69 2.78
N MET A 92 -5.11 -5.44 2.55
CA MET A 92 -6.31 -4.83 3.14
C MET A 92 -7.62 -5.32 2.51
N GLY A 93 -7.56 -6.10 1.43
CA GLY A 93 -8.75 -6.53 0.70
C GLY A 93 -9.44 -5.43 -0.09
N LEU A 94 -8.79 -4.27 -0.30
CA LEU A 94 -9.33 -3.15 -1.09
C LEU A 94 -9.26 -3.40 -2.60
N VAL A 95 -8.42 -4.35 -3.02
CA VAL A 95 -8.22 -4.73 -4.43
C VAL A 95 -8.23 -6.26 -4.56
N LYS A 96 -9.03 -6.80 -5.49
CA LYS A 96 -9.11 -8.24 -5.83
C LYS A 96 -9.21 -8.44 -7.35
#